data_AF-A0A5A9E1I8-F1
#
_entry.id   AF-A0A5A9E1I8-F1
#
_cell.length_a   1.000
_cell.length_b   1.000
_cell.length_c   1.000
_cell.angle_alpha   90.00
_cell.angle_beta   90.00
_cell.angle_gamma   90.00
#
_symmetry.space_group_name_H-M   'P 1'
#
loop_
_entity.id
_entity.type
_entity.pdbx_description
1 polymer ?
#
loop_
_entity_poly.entity_id
_entity_poly.type
_entity_poly.pdbx_seq_one_letter_code
_entity_poly.pdbx_strand_id
1 'polypeptide(L)'
;MTRIFKALAIIVLLPIIGCSTSIESSEENEIKTENSSFTGTIKEINDNSALVSTKVFEGNPESDVFVDLSVNNDKTFQVGDKIKVGFEGIIRESNPAQINTLSVVLVD
;
A
#
# COMPACT_ATOMS: atom_id res chain seq x y z
N MET A 1 -15.97 73.25 16.39
CA MET A 1 -15.64 73.60 15.00
C MET A 1 -15.19 72.33 14.28
N THR A 2 -15.99 71.94 13.27
CA THR A 2 -15.64 71.25 12.02
C THR A 2 -14.52 70.19 12.08
N ARG A 3 -14.89 68.89 12.16
CA ARG A 3 -14.93 67.93 11.04
C ARG A 3 -13.66 67.92 10.18
N ILE A 4 -12.93 66.80 10.15
CA ILE A 4 -13.01 65.77 9.10
C ILE A 4 -11.96 64.67 9.36
N PHE A 5 -12.40 63.47 9.72
CA PHE A 5 -11.57 62.26 9.69
C PHE A 5 -11.25 61.93 8.23
N LYS A 6 -10.02 62.19 7.78
CA LYS A 6 -9.52 61.65 6.51
C LYS A 6 -8.99 60.24 6.75
N ALA A 7 -9.90 59.27 6.80
CA ALA A 7 -9.52 57.87 6.63
C ALA A 7 -9.10 57.67 5.17
N LEU A 8 -7.79 57.73 4.91
CA LEU A 8 -7.23 57.39 3.61
C LEU A 8 -7.20 55.86 3.52
N ALA A 9 -8.32 55.27 3.08
CA ALA A 9 -8.39 53.86 2.75
C ALA A 9 -7.55 53.60 1.49
N ILE A 10 -6.31 53.18 1.69
CA ILE A 10 -5.49 52.57 0.63
C ILE A 10 -6.05 51.15 0.44
N ILE A 11 -6.87 51.00 -0.60
CA ILE A 11 -7.30 49.70 -1.10
C ILE A 11 -6.07 49.08 -1.78
N VAL A 12 -5.40 48.20 -1.03
CA VAL A 12 -4.38 47.31 -1.58
C VAL A 12 -5.09 46.32 -2.49
N LEU A 13 -4.99 46.54 -3.80
CA LEU A 13 -5.37 45.55 -4.80
C LEU A 13 -4.36 44.40 -4.72
N LEU A 14 -4.76 43.31 -4.08
CA LEU A 14 -4.08 42.02 -4.19
C LEU A 14 -4.30 41.48 -5.60
N PRO A 15 -3.26 41.27 -6.43
CA PRO A 15 -3.41 40.42 -7.59
C PRO A 15 -3.60 38.98 -7.10
N ILE A 16 -4.83 38.47 -7.25
CA ILE A 16 -5.13 37.05 -7.10
C ILE A 16 -4.47 36.35 -8.29
N ILE A 17 -3.23 35.89 -8.11
CA ILE A 17 -2.60 34.99 -9.08
C ILE A 17 -3.29 33.64 -8.89
N GLY A 18 -4.42 33.46 -9.57
CA GLY A 18 -5.04 32.16 -9.76
C GLY A 18 -4.19 31.38 -10.74
N CYS A 19 -3.43 30.40 -10.25
CA CYS A 19 -2.91 29.34 -11.12
C CYS A 19 -4.10 28.52 -11.63
N SER A 20 -4.49 28.79 -12.87
CA SER A 20 -5.32 27.91 -13.67
C SER A 20 -4.58 26.59 -13.90
N THR A 21 -5.23 25.48 -13.55
CA THR A 21 -4.79 24.11 -13.83
C THR A 21 -4.60 23.92 -15.33
N SER A 22 -3.37 23.56 -15.72
CA SER A 22 -3.10 22.82 -16.96
C SER A 22 -2.32 21.57 -16.55
N ILE A 23 -3.05 20.57 -16.08
CA ILE A 23 -2.54 19.20 -16.06
C ILE A 23 -3.13 18.56 -17.31
N GLU A 24 -2.45 18.77 -18.42
CA GLU A 24 -2.60 17.95 -19.61
C GLU A 24 -1.24 17.30 -19.85
N SER A 25 -1.01 16.23 -19.10
CA SER A 25 -0.18 15.12 -19.52
C SER A 25 -1.05 13.89 -19.33
N SER A 26 -1.68 13.47 -20.42
CA SER A 26 -2.20 12.13 -20.62
C SER A 26 -1.01 11.16 -20.63
N GLU A 27 -0.36 11.00 -19.49
CA GLU A 27 0.28 9.76 -19.15
C GLU A 27 -0.85 8.92 -18.59
N GLU A 28 -1.17 7.82 -19.28
CA GLU A 28 -1.84 6.69 -18.66
C GLU A 28 -1.05 6.38 -17.39
N ASN A 29 -1.49 6.96 -16.28
CA ASN A 29 -1.07 6.55 -14.97
C ASN A 29 -1.70 5.17 -14.81
N GLU A 30 -1.03 4.15 -15.35
CA GLU A 30 -0.92 2.92 -14.60
C GLU A 30 -0.53 3.39 -13.20
N ILE A 31 -1.53 3.43 -12.31
CA ILE A 31 -1.29 3.45 -10.89
C ILE A 31 -0.50 2.17 -10.70
N LYS A 32 0.84 2.27 -10.71
CA LYS A 32 1.71 1.21 -10.25
C LYS A 32 1.36 1.09 -8.78
N THR A 33 0.34 0.29 -8.49
CA THR A 33 0.19 -0.36 -7.20
C THR A 33 1.54 -1.04 -7.01
N GLU A 34 2.40 -0.46 -6.17
CA GLU A 34 3.73 -1.01 -5.96
C GLU A 34 3.53 -2.36 -5.28
N ASN A 35 3.50 -3.42 -6.11
CA ASN A 35 3.37 -4.79 -5.66
C ASN A 35 4.50 -5.06 -4.67
N SER A 36 4.16 -5.18 -3.40
CA SER A 36 5.09 -5.46 -2.32
C SER A 36 5.30 -6.96 -2.22
N SER A 37 6.44 -7.38 -1.65
CA SER A 37 6.68 -8.81 -1.43
C SER A 37 7.44 -9.07 -0.14
N PHE A 38 7.15 -10.21 0.49
CA PHE A 38 7.90 -10.72 1.63
C PHE A 38 8.27 -12.19 1.41
N THR A 39 9.28 -12.65 2.15
CA THR A 39 9.62 -14.08 2.23
C THR A 39 9.26 -14.59 3.61
N GLY A 40 8.62 -15.76 3.66
CA GLY A 40 8.20 -16.38 4.92
C GLY A 40 8.23 -17.90 4.83
N THR A 41 7.96 -18.54 5.97
CA THR A 41 7.90 -20.00 6.08
C THR A 41 6.46 -20.42 6.36
N ILE A 42 5.95 -21.41 5.62
CA ILE A 42 4.62 -21.97 5.84
C ILE A 42 4.61 -22.74 7.17
N LYS A 43 3.73 -22.35 8.08
CA LYS A 43 3.49 -23.03 9.37
C LYS A 43 2.33 -24.01 9.31
N GLU A 44 1.27 -23.64 8.61
CA GLU A 44 0.04 -24.43 8.50
C GLU A 44 -0.57 -24.26 7.11
N ILE A 45 -1.25 -25.30 6.61
CA ILE A 45 -2.03 -25.28 5.37
C ILE A 45 -3.43 -25.79 5.70
N ASN A 46 -4.45 -25.01 5.32
CA ASN A 46 -5.86 -25.37 5.36
C ASN A 46 -6.45 -25.12 3.98
N ASP A 47 -6.76 -26.19 3.25
CA ASP A 47 -7.17 -26.16 1.85
C ASP A 47 -6.19 -25.37 0.97
N ASN A 48 -6.65 -24.28 0.36
CA ASN A 48 -5.84 -23.38 -0.47
C ASN A 48 -5.29 -22.19 0.33
N SER A 49 -5.42 -22.15 1.65
CA SER A 49 -4.88 -21.08 2.49
C SER A 49 -3.72 -21.57 3.34
N ALA A 50 -2.71 -20.72 3.52
CA ALA A 50 -1.57 -20.99 4.39
C ALA A 50 -1.44 -19.92 5.47
N LEU A 51 -0.96 -20.35 6.64
CA LEU A 51 -0.43 -19.47 7.68
C LEU A 51 1.09 -19.39 7.51
N VAL A 52 1.61 -18.17 7.32
CA VAL A 52 3.01 -17.95 6.97
C VAL A 52 3.68 -17.08 8.04
N SER A 53 4.76 -17.59 8.63
CA SER A 53 5.62 -16.84 9.56
C SER A 53 6.52 -15.92 8.78
N THR A 54 6.46 -14.61 9.03
CA THR A 54 7.30 -13.65 8.33
C THR A 54 7.43 -12.32 9.07
N LYS A 55 8.40 -11.52 8.62
CA LYS A 55 8.44 -10.07 8.84
C LYS A 55 8.05 -9.40 7.54
N VAL A 56 6.82 -8.90 7.45
CA VAL A 56 6.31 -8.31 6.19
C VAL A 56 7.11 -7.07 5.79
N PHE A 57 7.51 -6.25 6.76
CA PHE A 57 8.36 -5.08 6.56
C PHE A 57 9.56 -5.12 7.49
N GLU A 58 10.69 -4.54 7.06
CA GLU A 58 11.88 -4.42 7.88
C GLU A 58 11.57 -3.66 9.19
N GLY A 59 12.18 -4.10 10.30
CA GLY A 59 11.95 -3.52 11.62
C GLY A 59 10.66 -3.97 12.33
N ASN A 60 9.75 -4.68 11.64
CA ASN A 60 8.56 -5.24 12.29
C ASN A 60 8.89 -6.56 13.01
N PRO A 61 8.16 -6.89 14.10
CA PRO A 61 8.25 -8.22 14.69
C PRO A 61 7.81 -9.29 13.69
N GLU A 62 8.26 -10.52 13.92
CA GLU A 62 7.74 -11.66 13.18
C GLU A 62 6.27 -11.88 13.56
N SER A 63 5.44 -12.15 12.56
CA SER A 63 4.01 -12.36 12.71
C SER A 63 3.50 -13.38 11.70
N ASP A 64 2.32 -13.92 11.98
CA ASP A 64 1.65 -14.86 11.08
C ASP A 64 0.74 -14.09 10.12
N VAL A 65 0.82 -14.45 8.83
CA VAL A 65 0.02 -13.85 7.74
C VAL A 65 -0.76 -14.95 7.02
N PHE A 66 -2.04 -14.69 6.72
CA PHE A 66 -2.83 -15.53 5.83
C PHE A 66 -2.44 -15.28 4.37
N VAL A 67 -2.12 -16.36 3.67
CA VAL A 67 -1.71 -16.34 2.26
C VAL A 67 -2.60 -17.28 1.46
N ASP A 68 -3.15 -16.78 0.35
CA ASP A 68 -3.90 -17.59 -0.60
C ASP A 68 -2.95 -18.31 -1.55
N LEU A 69 -2.88 -19.63 -1.45
CA LEU A 69 -2.07 -20.50 -2.30
C LEU A 69 -2.75 -20.79 -3.65
N SER A 70 -4.05 -20.55 -3.80
CA SER A 70 -4.77 -20.79 -5.05
C SER A 70 -4.32 -19.89 -6.21
N VAL A 71 -3.56 -18.82 -5.91
CA VAL A 71 -2.90 -18.00 -6.93
C VAL A 71 -1.80 -18.77 -7.69
N ASN A 72 -1.36 -19.92 -7.18
CA ASN A 72 -0.40 -20.81 -7.84
C ASN A 72 -0.80 -22.28 -7.66
N ASN A 73 -1.75 -22.75 -8.47
CA ASN A 73 -2.21 -24.14 -8.45
C ASN A 73 -1.26 -25.14 -9.14
N ASP A 74 -0.26 -24.65 -9.87
CA ASP A 74 0.74 -25.50 -10.55
C ASP A 74 1.76 -26.10 -9.58
N LYS A 75 1.78 -25.59 -8.33
CA LYS A 75 2.70 -26.04 -7.29
C LYS A 75 1.96 -26.61 -6.09
N THR A 76 2.44 -27.74 -5.61
CA THR A 76 2.06 -28.27 -4.30
C THR A 76 3.00 -27.70 -3.24
N PHE A 77 2.44 -26.93 -2.31
CA PHE A 77 3.15 -26.39 -1.15
C PHE A 77 3.00 -27.31 0.06
N GLN A 78 3.98 -27.26 0.96
CA GLN A 78 4.02 -28.04 2.19
C GLN A 78 4.39 -27.18 3.39
N VAL A 79 3.98 -27.63 4.58
CA VAL A 79 4.45 -27.02 5.83
C VAL A 79 5.97 -27.11 5.90
N GLY A 80 6.62 -25.99 6.25
CA GLY A 80 8.07 -25.84 6.27
C GLY A 80 8.66 -25.23 4.99
N ASP A 81 7.90 -25.15 3.90
CA ASP A 81 8.36 -24.48 2.68
C ASP A 81 8.62 -22.99 2.96
N LYS A 82 9.74 -22.50 2.42
CA LYS A 82 10.00 -21.06 2.33
C LYS A 82 9.41 -20.55 1.02
N ILE A 83 8.61 -19.50 1.11
CA ILE A 83 7.92 -18.91 -0.04
C ILE A 83 8.11 -17.41 -0.09
N LYS A 84 8.18 -16.88 -1.31
CA LYS A 84 8.07 -15.46 -1.60
C LYS A 84 6.64 -15.16 -2.00
N VAL A 85 6.03 -14.20 -1.33
CA VAL A 85 4.63 -13.81 -1.51
C VAL A 85 4.58 -12.39 -2.05
N GLY A 86 3.97 -12.20 -3.21
CA GLY A 86 3.62 -10.88 -3.75
C GLY A 86 2.23 -10.46 -3.29
N PHE A 87 2.04 -9.20 -2.92
CA PHE A 87 0.77 -8.65 -2.47
C PHE A 87 0.62 -7.16 -2.83
N GLU A 88 -0.58 -6.61 -2.65
CA GLU A 88 -0.94 -5.23 -3.06
C GLU A 88 -0.32 -4.11 -2.20
N GLY A 89 0.57 -4.42 -1.26
CA GLY A 89 1.18 -3.45 -0.34
C GLY A 89 0.30 -3.06 0.85
N ILE A 90 -0.96 -3.51 0.89
CA ILE A 90 -1.90 -3.24 1.98
C ILE A 90 -1.98 -4.44 2.92
N ILE A 91 -1.77 -4.19 4.21
CA ILE A 91 -2.01 -5.17 5.30
C ILE A 91 -3.27 -4.74 6.05
N ARG A 92 -4.21 -5.67 6.23
CA ARG A 92 -5.45 -5.44 6.98
C ARG A 92 -5.25 -5.76 8.45
N GLU A 93 -5.70 -4.86 9.32
CA GLU A 93 -5.59 -5.00 10.77
C GLU A 93 -6.41 -6.20 11.28
N SER A 94 -5.71 -7.30 11.57
CA SER A 94 -6.27 -8.60 11.95
C SER A 94 -5.17 -9.46 12.62
N ASN A 95 -5.57 -10.53 13.31
CA ASN A 95 -4.63 -11.50 13.88
C ASN A 95 -5.13 -12.94 13.66
N PRO A 96 -4.50 -13.75 12.78
CA PRO A 96 -3.35 -13.42 11.92
C PRO A 96 -3.61 -12.27 10.95
N ALA A 97 -2.54 -11.63 10.47
CA ALA A 97 -2.63 -10.51 9.53
C ALA A 97 -3.16 -11.00 8.16
N GLN A 98 -3.91 -10.15 7.48
CA GLN A 98 -4.52 -10.46 6.18
C GLN A 98 -4.00 -9.53 5.09
N ILE A 99 -3.80 -10.10 3.90
CA ILE A 99 -3.36 -9.40 2.69
C ILE A 99 -4.21 -9.84 1.49
N ASN A 100 -4.07 -9.15 0.37
CA ASN A 100 -4.49 -9.66 -0.94
C ASN A 100 -3.29 -10.30 -1.63
N THR A 101 -3.27 -11.64 -1.71
CA THR A 101 -2.16 -12.37 -2.35
C THR A 101 -2.25 -12.25 -3.86
N LEU A 102 -1.15 -11.87 -4.51
CA LEU A 102 -1.05 -11.73 -5.96
C LEU A 102 -0.20 -12.83 -6.59
N SER A 103 0.80 -13.33 -5.87
CA SER A 103 1.67 -14.42 -6.33
C SER A 103 2.31 -15.15 -5.16
N VAL A 104 2.60 -16.44 -5.36
CA VAL A 104 3.36 -17.27 -4.43
C VAL A 104 4.38 -18.09 -5.21
N VAL A 105 5.65 -18.01 -4.81
CA VAL A 105 6.75 -18.75 -5.44
C VAL A 105 7.60 -19.41 -4.36
N LEU A 106 7.99 -20.67 -4.57
CA LEU A 106 8.87 -21.39 -3.67
C LEU A 106 10.29 -20.81 -3.73
N VAL A 107 10.96 -20.72 -2.59
CA VAL A 107 12.32 -20.17 -2.47
C VAL A 107 13.20 -21.24 -1.83
N ASP A 108 14.33 -21.53 -2.47
CA ASP A 108 15.35 -22.47 -1.97
C ASP A 108 16.11 -21.91 -0.74
#